data_AF-A0A182I9K7-F1
#
_entry.id   AF-A0A182I9K7-F1
#
_cell.length_a   1.000
_cell.length_b   1.000
_cell.length_c   1.000
_cell.angle_alpha   90.00
_cell.angle_beta   90.00
_cell.angle_gamma   90.00
#
_symmetry.space_group_name_H-M   'P 1'
#
loop_
_entity.id
_entity.type
_entity.pdbx_description
1 polymer ?
#
loop_
_entity_poly.entity_id
_entity_poly.type
_entity_poly.pdbx_seq_one_letter_code
_entity_poly.pdbx_strand_id
1 'polypeptide(L)'
;MAASSASKPPEDTSKLGYSYVTPAGMCLRLRQSLAQFSDLFSEFNKYIAPAYHHDRCERSVHMRLYSMNKREFATVFLAFFACFGLGIFIGLAGPPITVMSKVSGGSLQPNGTVAAGDGAPGAYLARGPFVMRTPLLTTYSQQLWIIAKLTTDNTDDEMVDKKFHLSVQIEGLTVDHKPMPVYGGAHNGGTDVRNRTRHLSCSYEECDEFTVLHIGFLDYAHYIVTVQFYGLEAFHQRYNIRTVQFYFKSYNPAFTQIEIWFRFIFVLFTFIITCWFAHTLRKYPMGDWSIEQKWLSILLPLLLLFNNPLFPLIFIANSWLPGMIDALLQTTFLCGILMFWLCVYHGLRQNERKLLTFYLPKLIVVLPIWLCAVVLGIWEKCDELNDPTYSHFEDSENYNGLKVFVSIAGAMYLLYLGLLMLKAYSELRSMPYFDMRLKILTLLMLIVLTISLIVTMQHFGFDTLEDNFIAQLYTSYKSSAQFMCFYGLLNFYLYAMAYVYSPSGPAVHEPIIAKDNPTFSMINDSDEEVMYGSDEESRRPLNSACRKGNDYDSD
;
A
#
# COMPACT_ATOMS: atom_id res chain seq x y z
N MET A 1 -68.96 -58.11 15.67
CA MET A 1 -67.95 -57.53 16.57
C MET A 1 -66.83 -56.97 15.72
N ALA A 2 -66.34 -55.80 16.12
CA ALA A 2 -65.56 -54.88 15.32
C ALA A 2 -64.13 -55.34 14.99
N ALA A 3 -63.56 -54.60 14.03
CA ALA A 3 -62.16 -54.50 13.62
C ALA A 3 -61.62 -55.59 12.68
N SER A 4 -61.31 -55.19 11.44
CA SER A 4 -60.02 -55.48 10.82
C SER A 4 -59.84 -54.73 9.49
N SER A 5 -58.66 -54.11 9.39
CA SER A 5 -57.87 -53.65 8.24
C SER A 5 -58.38 -53.86 6.81
N ALA A 6 -58.19 -52.83 5.97
CA ALA A 6 -57.63 -52.97 4.62
C ALA A 6 -57.43 -51.59 3.96
N SER A 7 -56.22 -51.30 3.46
CA SER A 7 -55.98 -51.24 2.00
C SER A 7 -54.63 -50.60 1.67
N LYS A 8 -53.79 -51.37 0.99
CA LYS A 8 -52.75 -50.89 0.06
C LYS A 8 -53.27 -51.13 -1.38
N PRO A 9 -52.67 -50.50 -2.40
CA PRO A 9 -53.36 -49.86 -3.53
C PRO A 9 -53.26 -50.67 -4.83
N PRO A 10 -53.75 -50.14 -5.98
CA PRO A 10 -53.26 -50.55 -7.29
C PRO A 10 -52.54 -49.42 -8.06
N GLU A 11 -51.36 -49.82 -8.57
CA GLU A 11 -50.79 -49.65 -9.92
C GLU A 11 -50.73 -48.28 -10.63
N ASP A 12 -49.46 -47.82 -10.76
CA ASP A 12 -48.72 -47.47 -11.98
C ASP A 12 -49.37 -46.67 -13.11
N THR A 13 -48.73 -45.56 -13.47
CA THR A 13 -48.27 -45.36 -14.86
C THR A 13 -47.22 -44.24 -14.96
N SER A 14 -46.05 -44.66 -15.45
CA SER A 14 -44.89 -43.93 -15.96
C SER A 14 -45.11 -42.55 -16.60
N LYS A 15 -44.16 -41.61 -16.39
CA LYS A 15 -43.26 -41.10 -17.44
C LYS A 15 -42.18 -40.14 -16.92
N LEU A 16 -41.03 -40.26 -17.57
CA LEU A 16 -39.72 -39.66 -17.32
C LEU A 16 -39.73 -38.14 -17.07
N GLY A 17 -38.95 -37.73 -16.06
CA GLY A 17 -38.36 -36.39 -15.96
C GLY A 17 -36.90 -36.54 -15.57
N TYR A 18 -35.99 -36.27 -16.52
CA TYR A 18 -34.54 -36.32 -16.36
C TYR A 18 -34.07 -35.43 -15.20
N SER A 19 -33.29 -36.01 -14.28
CA SER A 19 -32.56 -35.26 -13.25
C SER A 19 -31.33 -34.58 -13.88
N TYR A 20 -31.34 -33.24 -13.90
CA TYR A 20 -30.10 -32.49 -14.06
C TYR A 20 -29.35 -32.48 -12.72
N VAL A 21 -28.32 -33.32 -12.61
CA VAL A 21 -27.32 -33.21 -11.54
C VAL A 21 -26.38 -32.07 -11.90
N THR A 22 -26.63 -30.87 -11.38
CA THR A 22 -25.62 -29.79 -11.36
C THR A 22 -24.75 -29.90 -10.11
N PRO A 23 -23.44 -29.58 -10.16
CA PRO A 23 -22.49 -29.83 -9.07
C PRO A 23 -22.65 -28.78 -7.95
N ALA A 24 -23.66 -28.93 -7.10
CA ALA A 24 -23.92 -28.05 -5.96
C ALA A 24 -23.23 -28.51 -4.66
N GLY A 25 -22.38 -29.54 -4.69
CA GLY A 25 -21.84 -30.19 -3.49
C GLY A 25 -20.90 -29.32 -2.65
N MET A 26 -20.09 -28.46 -3.28
CA MET A 26 -19.10 -27.65 -2.55
C MET A 26 -19.73 -26.42 -1.90
N CYS A 27 -20.68 -25.78 -2.57
CA CYS A 27 -21.39 -24.60 -2.06
C CYS A 27 -22.35 -24.95 -0.90
N LEU A 28 -23.03 -26.11 -0.97
CA LEU A 28 -23.88 -26.60 0.12
C LEU A 28 -23.07 -27.04 1.33
N ARG A 29 -21.91 -27.69 1.13
CA ARG A 29 -21.00 -28.05 2.22
C ARG A 29 -20.39 -26.83 2.90
N LEU A 30 -20.02 -25.79 2.14
CA LEU A 30 -19.60 -24.50 2.69
C LEU A 30 -20.73 -23.81 3.46
N ARG A 31 -21.96 -23.86 2.96
CA ARG A 31 -23.11 -23.27 3.65
C ARG A 31 -23.46 -24.02 4.93
N GLN A 32 -23.36 -25.35 4.93
CA GLN A 32 -23.54 -26.18 6.12
C GLN A 32 -22.40 -26.02 7.13
N SER A 33 -21.14 -25.91 6.69
CA SER A 33 -20.03 -25.66 7.62
C SER A 33 -20.12 -24.24 8.21
N LEU A 34 -20.48 -23.23 7.41
CA LEU A 34 -20.73 -21.86 7.91
C LEU A 34 -21.90 -21.80 8.88
N ALA A 35 -22.94 -22.61 8.68
CA ALA A 35 -24.06 -22.73 9.63
C ALA A 35 -23.62 -23.40 10.93
N GLN A 36 -22.85 -24.49 10.86
CA GLN A 36 -22.33 -25.19 12.05
C GLN A 36 -21.30 -24.33 12.83
N PHE A 37 -20.47 -23.56 12.13
CA PHE A 37 -19.60 -22.56 12.76
C PHE A 37 -20.44 -21.42 13.38
N SER A 38 -21.50 -20.95 12.70
CA SER A 38 -22.41 -19.94 13.25
C SER A 38 -23.08 -20.39 14.54
N ASP A 39 -23.50 -21.65 14.63
CA ASP A 39 -24.16 -22.21 15.82
C ASP A 39 -23.17 -22.44 16.98
N LEU A 40 -21.96 -22.94 16.69
CA LEU A 40 -20.89 -23.04 17.69
C LEU A 40 -20.48 -21.67 18.23
N PHE A 41 -20.36 -20.64 17.36
CA PHE A 41 -20.06 -19.28 17.80
C PHE A 41 -21.24 -18.62 18.54
N SER A 42 -22.48 -19.02 18.25
CA SER A 42 -23.69 -18.57 18.96
C SER A 42 -23.71 -19.09 20.41
N GLU A 43 -23.41 -20.38 20.62
CA GLU A 43 -23.29 -20.96 21.96
C GLU A 43 -22.12 -20.37 22.74
N PHE A 44 -20.97 -20.14 22.09
CA PHE A 44 -19.83 -19.46 22.72
C PHE A 44 -20.10 -17.99 23.05
N ASN A 45 -20.94 -17.29 22.29
CA ASN A 45 -21.33 -15.89 22.55
C ASN A 45 -22.04 -15.72 23.89
N LYS A 46 -22.84 -16.72 24.28
CA LYS A 46 -23.61 -16.73 25.53
C LYS A 46 -22.71 -16.78 26.78
N TYR A 47 -21.47 -17.25 26.65
CA TYR A 47 -20.54 -17.43 27.77
C TYR A 47 -19.37 -16.44 27.80
N ILE A 48 -19.15 -15.64 26.74
CA ILE A 48 -17.98 -14.74 26.64
C ILE A 48 -18.35 -13.25 26.80
N ALA A 49 -19.62 -12.86 26.67
CA ALA A 49 -20.02 -11.45 26.78
C ALA A 49 -21.26 -11.25 27.67
N PRO A 50 -21.11 -10.94 28.97
CA PRO A 50 -22.17 -10.18 29.64
C PRO A 50 -22.25 -8.85 28.89
N ALA A 51 -23.44 -8.49 28.41
CA ALA A 51 -23.67 -7.24 27.68
C ALA A 51 -23.25 -6.05 28.54
N TYR A 52 -22.01 -5.58 28.34
CA TYR A 52 -21.51 -4.38 28.98
C TYR A 52 -22.21 -3.21 28.29
N HIS A 53 -23.14 -2.56 29.00
CA HIS A 53 -23.78 -1.34 28.53
C HIS A 53 -22.70 -0.28 28.23
N HIS A 54 -22.55 0.09 26.96
CA HIS A 54 -21.63 1.14 26.53
C HIS A 54 -22.34 2.49 26.62
N ASP A 55 -22.44 3.07 27.82
CA ASP A 55 -23.05 4.39 28.07
C ASP A 55 -22.43 5.56 27.28
N ARG A 56 -21.27 5.35 26.64
CA ARG A 56 -20.55 6.39 25.91
C ARG A 56 -21.00 6.58 24.45
N CYS A 57 -21.75 5.64 23.87
CA CYS A 57 -22.21 5.76 22.48
C CYS A 57 -23.20 6.93 22.29
N GLU A 58 -24.01 7.20 23.31
CA GLU A 58 -24.97 8.30 23.32
C GLU A 58 -24.30 9.69 23.44
N ARG A 59 -23.00 9.75 23.81
CA ARG A 59 -22.24 11.00 23.96
C ARG A 59 -21.36 11.35 22.76
N SER A 60 -21.10 10.39 21.87
CA SER A 60 -20.27 10.64 20.68
C SER A 60 -21.07 11.35 19.58
N VAL A 61 -20.43 12.27 18.86
CA VAL A 61 -21.09 13.02 17.77
C VAL A 61 -21.73 12.07 16.75
N HIS A 62 -23.02 12.28 16.46
CA HIS A 62 -23.75 11.49 15.48
C HIS A 62 -23.12 11.65 14.08
N MET A 63 -22.63 10.54 13.54
CA MET A 63 -21.99 10.52 12.22
C MET A 63 -23.03 10.42 11.12
N ARG A 64 -22.70 10.98 9.95
CA ARG A 64 -23.46 10.84 8.71
C ARG A 64 -23.75 9.39 8.35
N LEU A 65 -22.83 8.50 8.72
CA LEU A 65 -23.03 7.05 8.59
C LEU A 65 -24.38 6.54 9.10
N TYR A 66 -24.92 7.12 10.18
CA TYR A 66 -26.16 6.66 10.81
C TYR A 66 -27.42 7.30 10.25
N SER A 67 -27.30 8.48 9.65
CA SER A 67 -28.40 9.17 9.00
C SER A 67 -28.52 8.81 7.51
N MET A 68 -27.53 8.11 6.94
CA MET A 68 -27.49 7.82 5.51
C MET A 68 -28.46 6.71 5.13
N ASN A 69 -29.29 7.01 4.14
CA ASN A 69 -30.14 6.02 3.50
C ASN A 69 -29.31 5.01 2.69
N LYS A 70 -29.84 3.80 2.50
CA LYS A 70 -29.20 2.75 1.67
C LYS A 70 -28.84 3.23 0.25
N ARG A 71 -29.61 4.17 -0.31
CA ARG A 71 -29.34 4.80 -1.62
C ARG A 71 -28.12 5.71 -1.58
N GLU A 72 -28.04 6.59 -0.58
CA GLU A 72 -26.89 7.49 -0.41
C GLU A 72 -25.60 6.68 -0.18
N PHE A 73 -25.71 5.59 0.58
CA PHE A 73 -24.62 4.66 0.78
C PHE A 73 -24.14 4.06 -0.55
N ALA A 74 -25.04 3.52 -1.38
CA ALA A 74 -24.70 2.99 -2.69
C ALA A 74 -24.08 4.06 -3.61
N THR A 75 -24.55 5.31 -3.54
CA THR A 75 -23.97 6.41 -4.35
C THR A 75 -22.53 6.74 -3.97
N VAL A 76 -22.15 6.63 -2.69
CA VAL A 76 -20.75 6.86 -2.26
C VAL A 76 -19.83 5.78 -2.82
N PHE A 77 -20.24 4.51 -2.79
CA PHE A 77 -19.45 3.43 -3.39
C PHE A 77 -19.37 3.54 -4.90
N LEU A 78 -20.47 3.88 -5.56
CA LEU A 78 -20.49 4.10 -7.00
C LEU A 78 -19.55 5.25 -7.39
N ALA A 79 -19.59 6.36 -6.64
CA ALA A 79 -18.69 7.49 -6.86
C ALA A 79 -17.22 7.11 -6.61
N PHE A 80 -16.93 6.34 -5.55
CA PHE A 80 -15.60 5.81 -5.28
C PHE A 80 -15.08 4.98 -6.45
N PHE A 81 -15.84 3.99 -6.92
CA PHE A 81 -15.43 3.15 -8.04
C PHE A 81 -15.36 3.90 -9.37
N ALA A 82 -16.24 4.89 -9.59
CA ALA A 82 -16.21 5.73 -10.79
C ALA A 82 -14.96 6.61 -10.82
N CYS A 83 -14.65 7.31 -9.73
CA CYS A 83 -13.45 8.13 -9.61
C CYS A 83 -12.16 7.31 -9.70
N PHE A 84 -12.14 6.15 -9.01
CA PHE A 84 -11.02 5.22 -9.07
C PHE A 84 -10.83 4.63 -10.47
N GLY A 85 -11.91 4.20 -11.13
CA GLY A 85 -11.90 3.69 -12.50
C GLY A 85 -11.41 4.75 -13.48
N LEU A 86 -11.89 5.99 -13.37
CA LEU A 86 -11.42 7.12 -14.18
C LEU A 86 -9.92 7.35 -13.99
N GLY A 87 -9.41 7.25 -12.75
CA GLY A 87 -7.97 7.29 -12.48
C GLY A 87 -7.20 6.20 -13.24
N ILE A 88 -7.68 4.96 -13.21
CA ILE A 88 -7.05 3.85 -13.94
C ILE A 88 -7.06 4.12 -15.46
N PHE A 89 -8.19 4.55 -16.02
CA PHE A 89 -8.29 4.85 -17.47
C PHE A 89 -7.30 5.92 -17.91
N ILE A 90 -7.18 7.00 -17.12
CA ILE A 90 -6.18 8.04 -17.35
C ILE A 90 -4.77 7.46 -17.28
N GLY A 91 -4.48 6.63 -16.28
CA GLY A 91 -3.18 5.99 -16.11
C GLY A 91 -2.82 5.06 -17.28
N LEU A 92 -3.78 4.33 -17.83
CA LEU A 92 -3.62 3.46 -19.01
C LEU A 92 -3.42 4.25 -20.30
N ALA A 93 -4.08 5.40 -20.44
CA ALA A 93 -3.87 6.31 -21.57
C ALA A 93 -2.57 7.12 -21.46
N GLY A 94 -1.92 7.09 -20.29
CA GLY A 94 -0.67 7.79 -20.03
C GLY A 94 0.53 7.20 -20.78
N PRO A 95 1.59 7.99 -20.98
CA PRO A 95 2.83 7.53 -21.58
C PRO A 95 3.55 6.51 -20.70
N PRO A 96 4.46 5.69 -21.27
CA PRO A 96 5.29 4.80 -20.48
C PRO A 96 6.18 5.60 -19.53
N ILE A 97 6.40 5.05 -18.33
CA ILE A 97 7.17 5.70 -17.25
C ILE A 97 8.64 5.89 -17.64
N THR A 98 9.24 4.86 -18.24
CA THR A 98 10.66 4.87 -18.60
C THR A 98 10.86 4.78 -20.10
N VAL A 99 11.83 5.53 -20.62
CA VAL A 99 12.34 5.42 -21.98
C VAL A 99 13.69 4.70 -21.92
N MET A 100 13.88 3.74 -22.83
CA MET A 100 15.12 2.99 -22.96
C MET A 100 15.74 3.20 -24.33
N SER A 101 17.04 3.50 -24.37
CA SER A 101 17.84 3.50 -25.60
C SER A 101 18.98 2.50 -25.48
N LYS A 102 19.31 1.82 -26.58
CA LYS A 102 20.31 0.74 -26.59
C LYS A 102 21.54 1.15 -27.41
N VAL A 103 22.72 0.81 -26.91
CA VAL A 103 24.00 1.00 -27.58
C VAL A 103 24.80 -0.30 -27.49
N SER A 104 25.30 -0.78 -28.63
CA SER A 104 26.11 -2.00 -28.67
C SER A 104 27.59 -1.67 -28.46
N GLY A 105 28.25 -2.39 -27.55
CA GLY A 105 29.67 -2.25 -27.26
C GLY A 105 30.57 -2.44 -28.48
N GLY A 106 30.17 -3.30 -29.43
CA GLY A 106 30.92 -3.49 -30.68
C GLY A 106 30.95 -2.25 -31.57
N SER A 107 29.92 -1.40 -31.52
CA SER A 107 29.88 -0.15 -32.29
C SER A 107 30.77 0.96 -31.69
N LEU A 108 31.24 0.77 -30.45
CA LEU A 108 32.07 1.74 -29.72
C LEU A 108 33.56 1.46 -29.88
N GLN A 109 33.94 0.46 -30.69
CA GLN A 109 35.34 0.11 -30.89
C GLN A 109 36.09 1.26 -31.60
N PRO A 110 37.21 1.76 -31.05
CA PRO A 110 37.97 2.81 -31.70
C PRO A 110 38.57 2.28 -33.01
N ASN A 111 38.38 3.03 -34.10
CA ASN A 111 38.83 2.70 -35.47
C ASN A 111 40.37 2.55 -35.64
N GLY A 112 41.17 2.62 -34.56
CA GLY A 112 42.63 2.74 -34.63
C GLY A 112 43.48 1.86 -33.69
N THR A 113 42.92 1.14 -32.72
CA THR A 113 43.66 0.27 -31.77
C THR A 113 42.67 -0.78 -31.24
N VAL A 114 42.85 -2.11 -31.28
CA VAL A 114 44.04 -2.97 -31.30
C VAL A 114 43.70 -4.26 -32.10
N ALA A 115 44.30 -4.41 -33.27
CA ALA A 115 45.09 -5.62 -33.53
C ALA A 115 46.48 -5.33 -32.94
N ALA A 116 47.07 -6.28 -32.19
CA ALA A 116 48.36 -6.20 -31.45
C ALA A 116 48.27 -5.73 -29.98
N GLY A 117 47.89 -6.62 -29.06
CA GLY A 117 48.92 -7.15 -28.15
C GLY A 117 48.54 -8.37 -27.30
N ASP A 118 47.31 -8.88 -27.42
CA ASP A 118 46.93 -10.21 -26.93
C ASP A 118 46.09 -10.88 -28.03
N GLY A 119 46.54 -12.03 -28.51
CA GLY A 119 46.09 -12.67 -29.75
C GLY A 119 44.69 -13.30 -29.74
N ALA A 120 43.68 -12.62 -29.18
CA ALA A 120 42.29 -13.06 -29.22
C ALA A 120 41.40 -12.04 -29.96
N PRO A 121 40.76 -12.42 -31.09
CA PRO A 121 39.70 -11.60 -31.68
C PRO A 121 38.55 -11.48 -30.67
N GLY A 122 38.30 -10.28 -30.14
CA GLY A 122 37.24 -10.03 -29.14
C GLY A 122 37.70 -9.47 -27.79
N ALA A 123 39.01 -9.32 -27.54
CA ALA A 123 39.54 -8.80 -26.27
C ALA A 123 38.98 -7.44 -25.85
N TYR A 124 38.60 -6.58 -26.81
CA TYR A 124 37.94 -5.30 -26.53
C TYR A 124 36.60 -5.46 -25.79
N LEU A 125 35.82 -6.49 -26.11
CA LEU A 125 34.54 -6.77 -25.46
C LEU A 125 34.71 -7.22 -24.00
N ALA A 126 35.86 -7.81 -23.67
CA ALA A 126 36.16 -8.29 -22.33
C ALA A 126 36.73 -7.21 -21.39
N ARG A 127 37.36 -6.15 -21.92
CA ARG A 127 38.09 -5.15 -21.13
C ARG A 127 37.58 -3.70 -21.27
N GLY A 128 37.05 -3.33 -22.44
CA GLY A 128 36.81 -1.94 -22.80
C GLY A 128 38.11 -1.18 -23.12
N PRO A 129 38.13 0.16 -23.07
CA PRO A 129 37.13 1.06 -22.48
C PRO A 129 35.94 1.34 -23.40
N PHE A 130 34.72 1.22 -22.88
CA PHE A 130 33.51 1.63 -23.58
C PHE A 130 33.19 3.08 -23.27
N VAL A 131 33.49 3.97 -24.23
CA VAL A 131 33.18 5.40 -24.13
C VAL A 131 31.83 5.65 -24.79
N MET A 132 30.84 6.06 -24.01
CA MET A 132 29.47 6.24 -24.46
C MET A 132 28.96 7.64 -24.18
N ARG A 133 28.23 8.22 -25.14
CA ARG A 133 27.47 9.45 -24.95
C ARG A 133 26.01 9.13 -24.68
N THR A 134 25.48 9.69 -23.60
CA THR A 134 24.06 9.58 -23.25
C THR A 134 23.16 10.35 -24.22
N PRO A 135 21.90 9.92 -24.41
CA PRO A 135 20.91 10.68 -25.17
C PRO A 135 20.65 12.05 -24.55
N LEU A 136 19.88 12.92 -25.21
CA LEU A 136 19.51 14.21 -24.65
C LEU A 136 18.68 14.01 -23.38
N LEU A 137 19.23 14.45 -22.25
CA LEU A 137 18.57 14.42 -20.95
C LEU A 137 18.08 15.82 -20.59
N THR A 138 16.93 15.86 -19.92
CA THR A 138 16.36 17.09 -19.36
C THR A 138 16.17 16.89 -17.86
N THR A 139 15.95 17.98 -17.12
CA THR A 139 15.59 17.88 -15.68
C THR A 139 14.33 17.03 -15.46
N TYR A 140 13.40 17.01 -16.42
CA TYR A 140 12.21 16.17 -16.39
C TYR A 140 12.48 14.66 -16.57
N SER A 141 13.68 14.28 -17.01
CA SER A 141 14.10 12.87 -17.11
C SER A 141 14.43 12.25 -15.75
N GLN A 142 14.42 13.05 -14.66
CA GLN A 142 14.61 12.70 -13.24
C GLN A 142 15.93 11.98 -12.94
N GLN A 143 16.06 10.73 -13.38
CA GLN A 143 17.14 9.81 -13.07
C GLN A 143 17.62 9.09 -14.33
N LEU A 144 18.87 8.63 -14.30
CA LEU A 144 19.46 7.82 -15.37
C LEU A 144 20.04 6.53 -14.80
N TRP A 145 19.65 5.41 -15.38
CA TRP A 145 20.27 4.11 -15.16
C TRP A 145 21.00 3.67 -16.41
N ILE A 146 22.19 3.11 -16.22
CA ILE A 146 22.94 2.39 -17.25
C ILE A 146 22.99 0.94 -16.82
N ILE A 147 22.36 0.08 -17.63
CA ILE A 147 22.29 -1.36 -17.40
C ILE A 147 23.07 -2.03 -18.53
N ALA A 148 23.91 -3.01 -18.21
CA ALA A 148 24.62 -3.79 -19.21
C ALA A 148 24.09 -5.22 -19.24
N LYS A 149 23.95 -5.78 -20.45
CA LYS A 149 23.64 -7.18 -20.69
C LYS A 149 24.70 -7.78 -21.60
N LEU A 150 25.26 -8.92 -21.19
CA LEU A 150 26.23 -9.66 -21.98
C LEU A 150 25.55 -10.84 -22.67
N THR A 151 26.05 -11.16 -23.85
CA THR A 151 25.67 -12.35 -24.61
C THR A 151 26.93 -13.12 -24.95
N THR A 152 26.91 -14.43 -24.72
CA THR A 152 28.04 -15.34 -24.92
C THR A 152 27.68 -16.40 -25.95
N ASP A 153 28.69 -17.06 -26.51
CA ASP A 153 28.49 -18.22 -27.40
C ASP A 153 28.40 -19.54 -26.59
N ASN A 154 27.96 -19.46 -25.33
CA ASN A 154 27.89 -20.62 -24.45
C ASN A 154 26.68 -21.50 -24.81
N THR A 155 26.96 -22.75 -25.15
CA THR A 155 25.94 -23.78 -25.43
C THR A 155 25.72 -24.73 -24.26
N ASP A 156 26.46 -24.57 -23.16
CA ASP A 156 26.39 -25.46 -22.01
C ASP A 156 25.14 -25.16 -21.17
N ASP A 157 24.49 -26.22 -20.66
CA ASP A 157 23.32 -26.17 -19.77
C ASP A 157 23.68 -25.79 -18.31
N GLU A 158 24.95 -25.49 -18.06
CA GLU A 158 25.44 -25.10 -16.74
C GLU A 158 25.26 -23.60 -16.51
N MET A 159 24.67 -23.24 -15.36
CA MET A 159 24.65 -21.86 -14.89
C MET A 159 26.05 -21.43 -14.42
N VAL A 160 26.60 -20.41 -15.06
CA VAL A 160 27.94 -19.91 -14.75
C VAL A 160 27.82 -18.60 -13.97
N ASP A 161 28.30 -18.59 -12.72
CA ASP A 161 28.47 -17.38 -11.91
C ASP A 161 29.94 -16.95 -11.89
N LYS A 162 30.21 -15.71 -12.34
CA LYS A 162 31.54 -15.12 -12.35
C LYS A 162 31.52 -13.73 -11.73
N LYS A 163 32.38 -13.52 -10.72
CA LYS A 163 32.68 -12.19 -10.18
C LYS A 163 33.69 -11.46 -11.03
N PHE A 164 33.46 -10.17 -11.26
CA PHE A 164 34.38 -9.29 -11.97
C PHE A 164 34.36 -7.88 -11.39
N HIS A 165 35.35 -7.07 -11.78
CA HIS A 165 35.44 -5.68 -11.33
C HIS A 165 35.04 -4.72 -12.46
N LEU A 166 34.27 -3.71 -12.09
CA LEU A 166 33.79 -2.63 -12.92
C LEU A 166 34.43 -1.31 -12.47
N SER A 167 34.92 -0.53 -13.42
CA SER A 167 35.37 0.84 -13.21
C SER A 167 34.59 1.77 -14.13
N VAL A 168 34.07 2.86 -13.56
CA VAL A 168 33.23 3.83 -14.27
C VAL A 168 33.76 5.23 -14.03
N GLN A 169 33.91 5.99 -15.10
CA GLN A 169 34.22 7.42 -15.08
C GLN A 169 33.10 8.20 -15.76
N ILE A 170 32.72 9.34 -15.19
CA ILE A 170 31.58 10.15 -15.66
C ILE A 170 32.04 11.58 -15.89
N GLU A 171 31.79 12.08 -17.09
CA GLU A 171 32.02 13.47 -17.47
C GLU A 171 30.71 14.09 -17.96
N GLY A 172 30.35 15.26 -17.45
CA GLY A 172 29.20 16.05 -17.91
C GLY A 172 29.61 17.02 -19.00
N LEU A 173 28.80 17.18 -20.05
CA LEU A 173 29.01 18.22 -21.06
C LEU A 173 28.31 19.50 -20.65
N THR A 174 29.11 20.56 -20.49
CA THR A 174 28.63 21.93 -20.35
C THR A 174 27.99 22.46 -21.65
N VAL A 175 27.32 23.63 -21.56
CA VAL A 175 26.74 24.33 -22.74
C VAL A 175 27.81 24.60 -23.81
N ASP A 176 29.05 24.84 -23.40
CA ASP A 176 30.21 25.03 -24.27
C ASP A 176 30.75 23.71 -24.87
N HIS A 177 30.05 22.59 -24.67
CA HIS A 177 30.44 21.24 -25.08
C HIS A 177 31.79 20.79 -24.51
N LYS A 178 32.21 21.36 -23.38
CA LYS A 178 33.43 20.95 -22.67
C LYS A 178 33.11 19.86 -21.65
N PRO A 179 33.87 18.75 -21.62
CA PRO A 179 33.72 17.72 -20.61
C PRO A 179 34.20 18.24 -19.25
N MET A 180 33.34 18.11 -18.25
CA MET A 180 33.68 18.37 -16.84
C MET A 180 33.55 17.07 -16.06
N PRO A 181 34.57 16.68 -15.28
CA PRO A 181 34.49 15.46 -14.47
C PRO A 181 33.40 15.59 -13.40
N VAL A 182 32.46 14.65 -13.39
CA VAL A 182 31.40 14.54 -12.36
C VAL A 182 31.78 13.47 -11.34
N TYR A 183 32.33 12.34 -11.80
CA TYR A 183 32.76 11.23 -10.96
C TYR A 183 33.98 10.54 -11.57
N GLY A 184 34.94 10.17 -10.72
CA GLY A 184 36.21 9.57 -11.16
C GLY A 184 37.20 10.55 -11.78
N GLY A 185 36.93 11.87 -11.71
CA GLY A 185 37.88 12.90 -12.12
C GLY A 185 38.89 13.25 -11.02
N ALA A 186 39.99 13.88 -11.43
CA ALA A 186 41.03 14.36 -10.53
C ALA A 186 40.57 15.58 -9.72
N HIS A 187 39.76 15.36 -8.68
CA HIS A 187 39.54 16.38 -7.65
C HIS A 187 40.71 16.32 -6.67
N ASN A 188 41.48 17.42 -6.55
CA ASN A 188 42.64 17.53 -5.65
C ASN A 188 43.70 16.42 -5.79
N GLY A 189 44.06 16.04 -7.02
CA GLY A 189 45.22 15.16 -7.28
C GLY A 189 45.02 13.68 -6.94
N GLY A 190 43.79 13.25 -6.60
CA GLY A 190 43.40 11.84 -6.49
C GLY A 190 42.33 11.50 -7.52
N THR A 191 42.50 10.39 -8.25
CA THR A 191 41.44 9.76 -9.03
C THR A 191 40.65 8.84 -8.12
N ASP A 192 39.54 9.30 -7.55
CA ASP A 192 38.59 8.46 -6.80
C ASP A 192 37.76 7.61 -7.77
N VAL A 193 38.43 6.72 -8.50
CA VAL A 193 37.80 5.69 -9.31
C VAL A 193 37.75 4.43 -8.46
N ARG A 194 36.58 4.14 -7.88
CA ARG A 194 36.37 2.94 -7.07
C ARG A 194 36.04 1.77 -7.97
N ASN A 195 36.83 0.71 -7.88
CA ASN A 195 36.51 -0.56 -8.54
C ASN A 195 35.39 -1.25 -7.76
N ARG A 196 34.27 -1.52 -8.42
CA ARG A 196 33.12 -2.23 -7.84
C ARG A 196 33.06 -3.66 -8.33
N THR A 197 32.80 -4.59 -7.43
CA THR A 197 32.57 -6.00 -7.78
C THR A 197 31.15 -6.19 -8.26
N ARG A 198 30.98 -6.82 -9.42
CA ARG A 198 29.67 -7.24 -9.93
C ARG A 198 29.69 -8.74 -10.20
N HIS A 199 28.51 -9.33 -10.11
CA HIS A 199 28.30 -10.74 -10.40
C HIS A 199 27.68 -10.90 -11.78
N LEU A 200 28.18 -11.87 -12.54
CA LEU A 200 27.64 -12.24 -13.85
C LEU A 200 27.16 -13.67 -13.77
N SER A 201 25.84 -13.84 -13.75
CA SER A 201 25.16 -15.13 -13.87
C SER A 201 24.71 -15.30 -15.32
N CYS A 202 25.08 -16.41 -15.96
CA CYS A 202 24.70 -16.71 -17.33
C CYS A 202 24.00 -18.06 -17.44
N SER A 203 22.91 -18.10 -18.21
CA SER A 203 22.17 -19.30 -18.57
C SER A 203 22.14 -19.42 -20.10
N TYR A 204 22.78 -20.47 -20.64
CA TYR A 204 23.02 -20.62 -22.08
C TYR A 204 23.75 -19.40 -22.67
N GLU A 205 23.18 -18.79 -23.73
CA GLU A 205 23.73 -17.64 -24.46
C GLU A 205 23.45 -16.29 -23.79
N GLU A 206 22.47 -16.23 -22.87
CA GLU A 206 22.05 -14.98 -22.24
C GLU A 206 22.57 -14.88 -20.80
N CYS A 207 23.24 -13.77 -20.50
CA CYS A 207 23.59 -13.42 -19.13
C CYS A 207 22.57 -12.47 -18.52
N ASP A 208 22.45 -12.55 -17.19
CA ASP A 208 21.66 -11.64 -16.39
C ASP A 208 22.16 -10.20 -16.54
N GLU A 209 21.23 -9.26 -16.48
CA GLU A 209 21.55 -7.84 -16.57
C GLU A 209 22.12 -7.33 -15.25
N PHE A 210 23.13 -6.46 -15.32
CA PHE A 210 23.69 -5.82 -14.14
C PHE A 210 23.71 -4.29 -14.29
N THR A 211 23.50 -3.60 -13.17
CA THR A 211 23.52 -2.13 -13.12
C THR A 211 24.97 -1.64 -13.11
N VAL A 212 25.35 -0.89 -14.14
CA VAL A 212 26.66 -0.25 -14.27
C VAL A 212 26.71 1.03 -13.43
N LEU A 213 25.65 1.83 -13.52
CA LEU A 213 25.58 3.16 -12.94
C LEU A 213 24.13 3.59 -12.73
N HIS A 214 23.88 4.30 -11.63
CA HIS A 214 22.64 5.03 -11.38
C HIS A 214 22.95 6.47 -10.98
N ILE A 215 22.42 7.43 -11.74
CA ILE A 215 22.52 8.86 -11.44
C ILE A 215 21.15 9.33 -10.96
N GLY A 216 21.09 9.75 -9.69
CA GLY A 216 19.87 10.26 -9.05
C GLY A 216 19.48 11.69 -9.45
N PHE A 217 20.44 12.52 -9.85
CA PHE A 217 20.21 13.93 -10.23
C PHE A 217 20.93 14.28 -11.53
N LEU A 218 20.19 14.88 -12.47
CA LEU A 218 20.69 15.23 -13.80
C LEU A 218 20.97 16.73 -13.90
N ASP A 219 22.24 17.10 -13.76
CA ASP A 219 22.75 18.48 -13.91
C ASP A 219 23.09 18.86 -15.36
N TYR A 220 23.46 17.87 -16.19
CA TYR A 220 23.93 18.08 -17.56
C TYR A 220 22.98 17.46 -18.58
N ALA A 221 22.88 18.08 -19.76
CA ALA A 221 22.06 17.58 -20.87
C ALA A 221 22.66 16.33 -21.54
N HIS A 222 23.98 16.19 -21.47
CA HIS A 222 24.71 15.02 -21.94
C HIS A 222 25.82 14.67 -20.95
N TYR A 223 25.96 13.38 -20.71
CA TYR A 223 27.06 12.74 -20.01
C TYR A 223 27.83 11.83 -20.96
N ILE A 224 29.16 11.85 -20.84
CA ILE A 224 30.08 10.84 -21.36
C ILE A 224 30.40 9.88 -20.21
N VAL A 225 30.16 8.60 -20.43
CA VAL A 225 30.45 7.55 -19.46
C VAL A 225 31.48 6.61 -20.07
N THR A 226 32.58 6.41 -19.35
CA THR A 226 33.65 5.49 -19.73
C THR A 226 33.62 4.30 -18.79
N VAL A 227 33.35 3.11 -19.33
CA VAL A 227 33.23 1.87 -18.57
C VAL A 227 34.41 0.95 -18.90
N GLN A 228 35.05 0.40 -17.88
CA GLN A 228 36.11 -0.60 -18.02
C GLN A 228 35.79 -1.84 -17.18
N PHE A 229 36.01 -3.02 -17.77
CA PHE A 229 35.85 -4.30 -17.10
C PHE A 229 37.22 -4.88 -16.78
N TYR A 230 37.37 -5.49 -15.60
CA TYR A 230 38.56 -6.23 -15.20
C TYR A 230 38.18 -7.61 -14.68
N GLY A 231 38.94 -8.64 -15.09
CA GLY A 231 38.71 -10.02 -14.68
C GLY A 231 37.75 -10.80 -15.57
N LEU A 232 37.27 -10.18 -16.67
CA LEU A 232 36.47 -10.84 -17.72
C LEU A 232 37.32 -11.55 -18.76
N GLU A 233 38.63 -11.33 -18.80
CA GLU A 233 39.51 -11.87 -19.84
C GLU A 233 39.54 -13.41 -19.82
N ALA A 234 39.66 -14.00 -18.63
CA ALA A 234 39.63 -15.46 -18.47
C ALA A 234 38.26 -16.05 -18.81
N PHE A 235 37.17 -15.30 -18.58
CA PHE A 235 35.82 -15.73 -18.93
C PHE A 235 35.61 -15.68 -20.45
N HIS A 236 36.09 -14.63 -21.11
CA HIS A 236 36.05 -14.47 -22.56
C HIS A 236 36.83 -15.58 -23.28
N GLN A 237 37.97 -16.02 -22.73
CA GLN A 237 38.73 -17.15 -23.30
C GLN A 237 37.97 -18.48 -23.27
N ARG A 238 37.09 -18.68 -22.27
CA ARG A 238 36.34 -19.94 -22.09
C ARG A 238 35.00 -19.95 -22.82
N TYR A 239 34.25 -18.84 -22.78
CA TYR A 239 32.86 -18.78 -23.24
C TYR A 239 32.61 -17.84 -24.42
N ASN A 240 33.64 -17.10 -24.87
CA ASN A 240 33.57 -16.08 -25.93
C ASN A 240 32.38 -15.11 -25.83
N ILE A 241 32.67 -13.86 -25.47
CA ILE A 241 31.64 -12.81 -25.36
C ILE A 241 31.33 -12.30 -26.77
N ARG A 242 30.09 -12.51 -27.23
CA ARG A 242 29.63 -12.13 -28.57
C ARG A 242 29.29 -10.65 -28.65
N THR A 243 28.43 -10.17 -27.75
CA THR A 243 28.09 -8.74 -27.67
C THR A 243 27.86 -8.28 -26.23
N VAL A 244 28.29 -7.04 -25.95
CA VAL A 244 27.93 -6.28 -24.75
C VAL A 244 26.90 -5.24 -25.18
N GLN A 245 25.73 -5.21 -24.54
CA GLN A 245 24.69 -4.23 -24.82
C GLN A 245 24.48 -3.33 -23.61
N PHE A 246 24.52 -2.01 -23.84
CA PHE A 246 24.24 -1.00 -22.82
C PHE A 246 22.86 -0.39 -23.05
N TYR A 247 22.05 -0.38 -22.00
CA TYR A 247 20.72 0.21 -21.95
C TYR A 247 20.76 1.48 -21.11
N PHE A 248 20.47 2.61 -21.72
CA PHE A 248 20.21 3.87 -21.03
C PHE A 248 18.73 3.96 -20.73
N LYS A 249 18.37 3.80 -19.46
CA LYS A 249 17.00 3.90 -18.96
C LYS A 249 16.85 5.21 -18.21
N SER A 250 15.82 5.99 -18.52
CA SER A 250 15.51 7.25 -17.84
C SER A 250 14.00 7.45 -17.77
N TYR A 251 13.52 8.37 -16.92
CA TYR A 251 12.10 8.70 -16.90
C TYR A 251 11.69 9.48 -18.14
N ASN A 252 10.48 9.20 -18.62
CA ASN A 252 9.89 9.92 -19.73
C ASN A 252 9.46 11.33 -19.28
N PRO A 253 9.96 12.41 -19.91
CA PRO A 253 9.54 13.77 -19.59
C PRO A 253 8.03 13.99 -19.65
N ALA A 254 7.34 13.34 -20.59
CA ALA A 254 5.88 13.42 -20.70
C ALA A 254 5.15 12.78 -19.51
N PHE A 255 5.70 11.68 -18.98
CA PHE A 255 5.17 11.06 -17.77
C PHE A 255 5.39 11.95 -16.55
N THR A 256 6.59 12.52 -16.39
CA THR A 256 6.90 13.45 -15.30
C THR A 256 5.96 14.65 -15.28
N GLN A 257 5.61 15.21 -16.44
CA GLN A 257 4.64 16.31 -16.52
C GLN A 257 3.25 15.90 -16.00
N ILE A 258 2.79 14.71 -16.40
CA ILE A 258 1.51 14.14 -15.95
C ILE A 258 1.54 13.89 -14.43
N GLU A 259 2.65 13.34 -13.92
CA GLU A 259 2.86 13.11 -12.50
C GLU A 259 2.74 14.40 -11.68
N ILE A 260 3.41 15.49 -12.11
CA ILE A 260 3.32 16.80 -11.45
C ILE A 260 1.86 17.28 -11.39
N TRP A 261 1.15 17.22 -12.52
CA TRP A 261 -0.25 17.68 -12.60
C TRP A 261 -1.18 16.87 -11.71
N PHE A 262 -1.08 15.54 -11.71
CA PHE A 262 -1.95 14.71 -10.88
C PHE A 262 -1.65 14.83 -9.39
N ARG A 263 -0.38 14.89 -8.99
CA ARG A 263 0.00 15.17 -7.59
C ARG A 263 -0.59 16.52 -7.15
N PHE A 264 -0.46 17.56 -7.98
CA PHE A 264 -1.04 18.88 -7.68
C PHE A 264 -2.56 18.86 -7.55
N ILE A 265 -3.26 18.17 -8.46
CA ILE A 265 -4.72 18.00 -8.39
C ILE A 265 -5.12 17.30 -7.09
N PHE A 266 -4.42 16.21 -6.73
CA PHE A 266 -4.69 15.53 -5.47
C PHE A 266 -4.42 16.42 -4.26
N VAL A 267 -3.32 17.19 -4.21
CA VAL A 267 -3.06 18.19 -3.16
C VAL A 267 -4.20 19.20 -3.03
N LEU A 268 -4.73 19.71 -4.15
CA LEU A 268 -5.83 20.67 -4.13
C LEU A 268 -7.10 20.05 -3.53
N PHE A 269 -7.47 18.84 -3.99
CA PHE A 269 -8.66 18.15 -3.48
C PHE A 269 -8.50 17.72 -2.01
N THR A 270 -7.32 17.24 -1.60
CA THR A 270 -7.07 16.89 -0.18
C THR A 270 -7.18 18.11 0.69
N PHE A 271 -6.65 19.26 0.24
CA PHE A 271 -6.74 20.51 0.98
C PHE A 271 -8.20 20.95 1.17
N ILE A 272 -9.00 20.94 0.10
CA ILE A 272 -10.43 21.26 0.17
C ILE A 272 -11.16 20.35 1.17
N ILE A 273 -10.95 19.05 1.08
CA ILE A 273 -11.61 18.06 1.95
C ILE A 273 -11.13 18.19 3.40
N THR A 274 -9.84 18.45 3.62
CA THR A 274 -9.27 18.67 4.96
C THR A 274 -9.87 19.92 5.60
N CYS A 275 -9.94 21.04 4.87
CA CYS A 275 -10.55 22.27 5.34
C CYS A 275 -12.05 22.07 5.63
N TRP A 276 -12.77 21.40 4.72
CA TRP A 276 -14.19 21.10 4.90
C TRP A 276 -14.44 20.23 6.14
N PHE A 277 -13.66 19.15 6.32
CA PHE A 277 -13.79 18.24 7.45
C PHE A 277 -13.44 18.94 8.78
N ALA A 278 -12.34 19.69 8.83
CA ALA A 278 -11.93 20.45 10.00
C ALA A 278 -12.93 21.56 10.36
N HIS A 279 -13.45 22.28 9.37
CA HIS A 279 -14.49 23.30 9.58
C HIS A 279 -15.77 22.69 10.16
N THR A 280 -16.17 21.53 9.66
CA THR A 280 -17.36 20.83 10.13
C THR A 280 -17.18 20.32 11.56
N LEU A 281 -16.00 19.79 11.91
CA LEU A 281 -15.69 19.32 13.26
C LEU A 281 -15.51 20.43 14.29
N ARG A 282 -15.14 21.65 13.88
CA ARG A 282 -14.97 22.80 14.79
C ARG A 282 -16.20 23.11 15.63
N LYS A 283 -17.40 22.74 15.15
CA LYS A 283 -18.66 22.92 15.88
C LYS A 283 -18.76 22.07 17.15
N TYR A 284 -17.94 21.02 17.28
CA TYR A 284 -18.01 20.05 18.37
C TYR A 284 -16.73 20.06 19.20
N PRO A 285 -16.80 19.98 20.53
CA PRO A 285 -15.61 19.91 21.37
C PRO A 285 -14.84 18.59 21.13
N MET A 286 -13.51 18.66 21.18
CA MET A 286 -12.59 17.53 20.97
C MET A 286 -12.84 16.30 21.87
N GLY A 287 -13.50 16.52 23.02
CA GLY A 287 -13.87 15.46 23.96
C GLY A 287 -14.87 14.46 23.39
N ASP A 288 -15.82 14.94 22.59
CA ASP A 288 -16.96 14.16 22.09
C ASP A 288 -16.71 13.54 20.71
N TRP A 289 -15.54 13.82 20.13
CA TRP A 289 -15.15 13.23 18.85
C TRP A 289 -14.93 11.72 18.98
N SER A 290 -15.44 10.99 17.99
CA SER A 290 -15.17 9.56 17.84
C SER A 290 -13.69 9.27 17.55
N ILE A 291 -13.27 8.01 17.70
CA ILE A 291 -11.87 7.63 17.46
C ILE A 291 -11.52 7.77 15.97
N GLU A 292 -12.48 7.45 15.10
CA GLU A 292 -12.37 7.55 13.65
C GLU A 292 -12.20 9.00 13.23
N GLN A 293 -13.01 9.93 13.77
CA GLN A 293 -12.90 11.35 13.47
C GLN A 293 -11.57 11.95 13.97
N LYS A 294 -11.11 11.56 15.17
CA LYS A 294 -9.82 12.00 15.71
C LYS A 294 -8.66 11.58 14.80
N TRP A 295 -8.64 10.32 14.37
CA TRP A 295 -7.60 9.84 13.47
C TRP A 295 -7.71 10.40 12.06
N LEU A 296 -8.91 10.55 11.51
CA LEU A 296 -9.11 11.20 10.21
C LEU A 296 -8.65 12.66 10.22
N SER A 297 -8.81 13.37 11.34
CA SER A 297 -8.28 14.72 11.51
C SER A 297 -6.74 14.78 11.47
N ILE A 298 -6.05 13.69 11.79
CA ILE A 298 -4.58 13.57 11.72
C ILE A 298 -4.16 13.07 10.33
N LEU A 299 -4.90 12.10 9.80
CA LEU A 299 -4.56 11.39 8.57
C LEU A 299 -4.81 12.22 7.30
N LEU A 300 -5.79 13.13 7.31
CA LEU A 300 -6.06 14.04 6.18
C LEU A 300 -4.91 15.04 5.94
N PRO A 301 -4.38 15.76 6.96
CA PRO A 301 -3.15 16.52 6.81
C PRO A 301 -1.95 15.67 6.36
N LEU A 302 -1.83 14.43 6.87
CA LEU A 302 -0.74 13.53 6.48
C LEU A 302 -0.87 13.05 5.03
N LEU A 303 -2.09 12.89 4.50
CA LEU A 303 -2.35 12.62 3.08
C LEU A 303 -1.94 13.81 2.20
N LEU A 304 -2.16 15.05 2.67
CA LEU A 304 -1.68 16.23 1.97
C LEU A 304 -0.14 16.23 1.85
N LEU A 305 0.55 15.79 2.90
CA LEU A 305 2.00 15.62 2.88
C LEU A 305 2.45 14.46 1.96
N PHE A 306 1.69 13.36 1.93
CA PHE A 306 1.93 12.23 1.01
C PHE A 306 1.85 12.64 -0.46
N ASN A 307 0.88 13.49 -0.83
CA ASN A 307 0.78 14.00 -2.20
C ASN A 307 1.87 15.04 -2.54
N ASN A 308 2.69 15.42 -1.56
CA ASN A 308 3.86 16.30 -1.67
C ASN A 308 3.59 17.64 -2.42
N PRO A 309 3.19 18.71 -1.72
CA PRO A 309 3.01 20.02 -2.34
C PRO A 309 4.33 20.63 -2.87
N LEU A 310 5.48 20.10 -2.44
CA LEU A 310 6.81 20.57 -2.82
C LEU A 310 7.43 19.73 -3.95
N PHE A 311 6.67 18.83 -4.59
CA PHE A 311 7.21 17.98 -5.65
C PHE A 311 7.90 18.75 -6.79
N PRO A 312 7.38 19.90 -7.29
CA PRO A 312 8.09 20.69 -8.30
C PRO A 312 9.45 21.21 -7.83
N LEU A 313 9.66 21.38 -6.53
CA LEU A 313 10.91 21.89 -5.97
C LEU A 313 12.08 20.90 -6.16
N ILE A 314 11.79 19.60 -6.31
CA ILE A 314 12.79 18.57 -6.60
C ILE A 314 13.52 18.85 -7.92
N PHE A 315 12.83 19.43 -8.90
CA PHE A 315 13.41 19.74 -10.23
C PHE A 315 14.19 21.06 -10.28
N ILE A 316 14.00 21.92 -9.29
CA ILE A 316 14.61 23.27 -9.23
C ILE A 316 15.80 23.26 -8.28
N ALA A 317 15.65 22.56 -7.15
CA ALA A 317 16.70 22.41 -6.16
C ALA A 317 17.44 21.10 -6.41
N ASN A 318 18.59 21.18 -7.09
CA ASN A 318 19.53 20.07 -7.30
C ASN A 318 20.19 19.69 -5.96
N SER A 319 19.41 19.09 -5.07
CA SER A 319 19.81 18.71 -3.73
C SER A 319 19.13 17.41 -3.32
N TRP A 320 19.78 16.66 -2.43
CA TRP A 320 19.27 15.40 -1.90
C TRP A 320 18.09 15.60 -0.92
N LEU A 321 17.99 16.79 -0.32
CA LEU A 321 17.05 17.10 0.77
C LEU A 321 15.58 16.98 0.36
N PRO A 322 15.11 17.55 -0.78
CA PRO A 322 13.73 17.39 -1.23
C PRO A 322 13.32 15.94 -1.46
N GLY A 323 14.23 15.12 -2.01
CA GLY A 323 13.99 13.68 -2.21
C GLY A 323 13.88 12.92 -0.89
N MET A 324 14.75 13.22 0.09
CA MET A 324 14.66 12.64 1.43
C MET A 324 13.34 13.02 2.14
N ILE A 325 12.94 14.29 2.05
CA ILE A 325 11.67 14.76 2.64
C ILE A 325 10.49 14.02 2.02
N ASP A 326 10.46 13.85 0.69
CA ASP A 326 9.41 13.08 0.02
C ASP A 326 9.32 11.64 0.56
N ALA A 327 10.45 10.94 0.66
CA ALA A 327 10.50 9.58 1.19
C ALA A 327 10.00 9.50 2.65
N LEU A 328 10.38 10.47 3.50
CA LEU A 328 9.94 10.55 4.88
C LEU A 328 8.44 10.83 4.99
N LEU A 329 7.92 11.78 4.21
CA LEU A 329 6.49 12.12 4.20
C LEU A 329 5.63 10.95 3.70
N GLN A 330 6.08 10.25 2.66
CA GLN A 330 5.36 9.08 2.16
C GLN A 330 5.36 7.92 3.17
N THR A 331 6.53 7.63 3.76
CA THR A 331 6.68 6.55 4.76
C THR A 331 5.86 6.84 6.02
N THR A 332 5.89 8.08 6.52
CA THR A 332 5.08 8.47 7.69
C THR A 332 3.57 8.31 7.43
N PHE A 333 3.10 8.66 6.23
CA PHE A 333 1.70 8.47 5.85
C PHE A 333 1.28 7.00 5.81
N LEU A 334 2.04 6.14 5.14
CA LEU A 334 1.73 4.71 5.04
C LEU A 334 1.72 4.05 6.42
N CYS A 335 2.72 4.31 7.26
CA CYS A 335 2.72 3.85 8.65
C CYS A 335 1.57 4.46 9.47
N GLY A 336 1.14 5.68 9.15
CA GLY A 336 -0.04 6.33 9.73
C GLY A 336 -1.34 5.56 9.42
N ILE A 337 -1.51 5.06 8.19
CA ILE A 337 -2.65 4.19 7.83
C ILE A 337 -2.58 2.86 8.59
N LEU A 338 -1.41 2.24 8.66
CA LEU A 338 -1.24 0.97 9.40
C LEU A 338 -1.60 1.14 10.88
N MET A 339 -1.20 2.25 11.48
CA MET A 339 -1.54 2.61 12.86
C MET A 339 -3.04 2.93 13.02
N PHE A 340 -3.64 3.61 12.04
CA PHE A 340 -5.06 3.92 12.02
C PHE A 340 -5.91 2.64 12.10
N TRP A 341 -5.62 1.63 11.28
CA TRP A 341 -6.38 0.37 11.31
C TRP A 341 -6.31 -0.32 12.67
N LEU A 342 -5.13 -0.45 13.27
CA LEU A 342 -4.99 -1.01 14.62
C LEU A 342 -5.76 -0.21 15.68
N CYS A 343 -5.74 1.12 15.57
CA CYS A 343 -6.42 2.00 16.50
C CYS A 343 -7.94 1.93 16.39
N VAL A 344 -8.50 1.82 15.19
CA VAL A 344 -9.95 1.74 15.03
C VAL A 344 -10.49 0.39 15.50
N TYR A 345 -9.89 -0.74 15.10
CA TYR A 345 -10.37 -2.06 15.54
C TYR A 345 -10.31 -2.25 17.05
N HIS A 346 -9.24 -1.78 17.70
CA HIS A 346 -9.15 -1.83 19.16
C HIS A 346 -9.99 -0.75 19.84
N GLY A 347 -10.10 0.43 19.23
CA GLY A 347 -10.83 1.59 19.75
C GLY A 347 -12.34 1.40 19.77
N LEU A 348 -12.87 0.62 18.81
CA LEU A 348 -14.27 0.22 18.76
C LEU A 348 -14.69 -0.64 19.97
N ARG A 349 -13.74 -1.30 20.64
CA ARG A 349 -14.02 -2.22 21.76
C ARG A 349 -13.84 -1.59 23.15
N GLN A 350 -12.90 -0.67 23.33
CA GLN A 350 -12.49 -0.22 24.67
C GLN A 350 -13.05 1.16 25.04
N ASN A 351 -13.80 1.22 26.14
CA ASN A 351 -14.43 2.45 26.66
C ASN A 351 -13.44 3.38 27.41
N GLU A 352 -12.54 2.81 28.21
CA GLU A 352 -11.50 3.56 28.94
C GLU A 352 -10.18 3.52 28.19
N ARG A 353 -9.65 4.71 27.86
CA ARG A 353 -8.52 4.86 26.94
C ARG A 353 -7.40 5.63 27.63
N LYS A 354 -6.56 4.93 28.39
CA LYS A 354 -5.30 5.51 28.89
C LYS A 354 -4.31 5.57 27.73
N LEU A 355 -3.68 6.73 27.52
CA LEU A 355 -2.75 6.95 26.40
C LEU A 355 -1.65 5.87 26.36
N LEU A 356 -1.07 5.56 27.53
CA LEU A 356 0.04 4.62 27.64
C LEU A 356 -0.41 3.18 27.32
N THR A 357 -1.43 2.66 27.98
CA THR A 357 -1.86 1.26 27.79
C THR A 357 -2.51 1.03 26.43
N PHE A 358 -3.15 2.04 25.84
CA PHE A 358 -3.86 1.90 24.58
C PHE A 358 -2.97 2.12 23.35
N TYR A 359 -2.12 3.15 23.31
CA TYR A 359 -1.34 3.48 22.11
C TYR A 359 0.05 2.85 22.10
N LEU A 360 0.68 2.65 23.26
CA LEU A 360 2.06 2.17 23.33
C LEU A 360 2.26 0.77 22.73
N PRO A 361 1.41 -0.24 23.01
CA PRO A 361 1.57 -1.56 22.38
C PRO A 361 1.44 -1.52 20.86
N LYS A 362 0.57 -0.65 20.33
CA LYS A 362 0.36 -0.49 18.89
C LYS A 362 1.54 0.24 18.23
N LEU A 363 2.07 1.25 18.92
CA LEU A 363 3.25 1.97 18.47
C LEU A 363 4.49 1.06 18.46
N ILE A 364 4.65 0.15 19.42
CA ILE A 364 5.74 -0.85 19.40
C ILE A 364 5.68 -1.75 18.17
N VAL A 365 4.49 -2.06 17.64
CA VAL A 365 4.35 -2.90 16.44
C VAL A 365 4.67 -2.11 15.16
N VAL A 366 4.23 -0.84 15.08
CA VAL A 366 4.36 -0.03 13.85
C VAL A 366 5.68 0.72 13.77
N LEU A 367 6.24 1.17 14.90
CA LEU A 367 7.46 1.96 14.95
C LEU A 367 8.69 1.26 14.33
N PRO A 368 8.94 -0.05 14.54
CA PRO A 368 10.05 -0.74 13.90
C PRO A 368 9.97 -0.71 12.37
N ILE A 369 8.76 -0.89 11.82
CA ILE A 369 8.53 -0.82 10.36
C ILE A 369 8.85 0.59 9.85
N TRP A 370 8.37 1.61 10.57
CA TRP A 370 8.62 3.00 10.22
C TRP A 370 10.10 3.38 10.28
N LEU A 371 10.79 3.02 11.38
CA LEU A 371 12.21 3.32 11.57
C LEU A 371 13.05 2.66 10.48
N CYS A 372 12.82 1.39 10.18
CA CYS A 372 13.57 0.69 9.15
C CYS A 372 13.31 1.27 7.75
N ALA A 373 12.07 1.62 7.42
CA ALA A 373 11.75 2.24 6.13
C ALA A 373 12.40 3.62 5.97
N VAL A 374 12.40 4.46 7.01
CA VAL A 374 13.06 5.77 7.00
C VAL A 374 14.58 5.63 6.91
N VAL A 375 15.18 4.72 7.69
CA VAL A 375 16.63 4.48 7.64
C VAL A 375 17.05 3.97 6.26
N LEU A 376 16.31 3.03 5.68
CA LEU A 376 16.55 2.56 4.31
C LEU A 376 16.47 3.69 3.29
N GLY A 377 15.39 4.49 3.32
CA GLY A 377 15.21 5.58 2.35
C GLY A 377 16.28 6.68 2.46
N ILE A 378 16.72 7.01 3.68
CA ILE A 378 17.81 7.98 3.89
C ILE A 378 19.13 7.38 3.41
N TRP A 379 19.42 6.13 3.79
CA TRP A 379 20.68 5.48 3.43
C TRP A 379 20.79 5.32 1.91
N GLU A 380 19.69 4.93 1.25
CA GLU A 380 19.61 4.82 -0.20
C GLU A 380 20.00 6.13 -0.90
N LYS A 381 19.37 7.24 -0.50
CA LYS A 381 19.59 8.55 -1.12
C LYS A 381 20.97 9.15 -0.80
N CYS A 382 21.49 8.89 0.40
CA CYS A 382 22.84 9.33 0.78
C CYS A 382 23.92 8.59 0.01
N ASP A 383 23.79 7.28 -0.16
CA ASP A 383 24.78 6.47 -0.87
C ASP A 383 24.73 6.71 -2.38
N GLU A 384 23.53 6.88 -2.97
CA GLU A 384 23.38 7.30 -4.37
C GLU A 384 24.11 8.62 -4.67
N LEU A 385 24.15 9.54 -3.70
CA LEU A 385 24.84 10.82 -3.86
C LEU A 385 26.36 10.67 -3.76
N ASN A 386 26.83 9.86 -2.81
CA ASN A 386 28.27 9.68 -2.57
C ASN A 386 28.93 8.81 -3.63
N ASP A 387 28.21 7.82 -4.16
CA ASP A 387 28.72 6.92 -5.18
C ASP A 387 27.60 6.44 -6.12
N PRO A 388 27.53 6.97 -7.36
CA PRO A 388 26.48 6.61 -8.31
C PRO A 388 26.67 5.19 -8.89
N THR A 389 27.80 4.53 -8.63
CA THR A 389 28.04 3.14 -9.04
C THR A 389 27.55 2.13 -8.00
N TYR A 390 27.15 2.57 -6.81
CA TYR A 390 26.76 1.71 -5.70
C TYR A 390 25.40 1.04 -5.95
N SER A 391 25.32 -0.27 -5.70
CA SER A 391 24.06 -1.01 -5.73
C SER A 391 23.76 -1.58 -4.34
N HIS A 392 22.65 -1.13 -3.74
CA HIS A 392 22.22 -1.52 -2.40
C HIS A 392 21.99 -3.03 -2.25
N PHE A 393 21.68 -3.72 -3.34
CA PHE A 393 21.34 -5.15 -3.34
C PHE A 393 22.58 -6.05 -3.24
N GLU A 394 23.69 -5.66 -3.86
CA GLU A 394 24.91 -6.48 -3.95
C GLU A 394 26.02 -6.01 -3.01
N ASP A 395 26.11 -4.70 -2.76
CA ASP A 395 27.25 -4.09 -2.09
C ASP A 395 27.06 -3.91 -0.57
N SER A 396 25.88 -4.23 -0.01
CA SER A 396 25.57 -4.05 1.42
C SER A 396 25.41 -5.38 2.16
N GLU A 397 26.38 -5.73 3.00
CA GLU A 397 26.31 -6.92 3.86
C GLU A 397 25.14 -6.83 4.88
N ASN A 398 24.80 -5.61 5.31
CA ASN A 398 23.77 -5.37 6.32
C ASN A 398 22.33 -5.34 5.76
N TYR A 399 22.17 -5.25 4.44
CA TYR A 399 20.85 -5.17 3.80
C TYR A 399 20.02 -6.42 4.06
N ASN A 400 20.62 -7.60 4.02
CA ASN A 400 19.92 -8.86 4.28
C ASN A 400 19.36 -8.91 5.72
N GLY A 401 20.12 -8.44 6.71
CA GLY A 401 19.66 -8.34 8.10
C GLY A 401 18.45 -7.42 8.26
N LEU A 402 18.48 -6.25 7.59
CA LEU A 402 17.40 -5.28 7.59
C LEU A 402 16.15 -5.79 6.87
N LYS A 403 16.34 -6.51 5.75
CA LYS A 403 15.27 -7.21 5.00
C LYS A 403 14.54 -8.22 5.89
N VAL A 404 15.28 -9.10 6.57
CA VAL A 404 14.72 -10.11 7.48
C VAL A 404 13.98 -9.43 8.64
N PHE A 405 14.56 -8.38 9.24
CA PHE A 405 13.94 -7.66 10.35
C PHE A 405 12.60 -7.03 9.96
N VAL A 406 12.52 -6.34 8.83
CA VAL A 406 11.28 -5.74 8.32
C VAL A 406 10.24 -6.80 7.99
N SER A 407 10.66 -7.93 7.42
CA SER A 407 9.75 -9.05 7.12
C SER A 407 9.12 -9.63 8.40
N ILE A 408 9.93 -9.85 9.45
CA ILE A 408 9.43 -10.31 10.75
C ILE A 408 8.47 -9.28 11.37
N ALA A 409 8.83 -7.99 11.35
CA ALA A 409 7.97 -6.92 11.86
C ALA A 409 6.63 -6.83 11.10
N GLY A 410 6.67 -6.95 9.77
CA GLY A 410 5.48 -7.00 8.91
C GLY A 410 4.59 -8.22 9.19
N ALA A 411 5.18 -9.40 9.37
CA ALA A 411 4.43 -10.62 9.71
C ALA A 411 3.75 -10.49 11.09
N MET A 412 4.46 -9.96 12.10
CA MET A 412 3.87 -9.67 13.41
C MET A 412 2.71 -8.67 13.32
N TYR A 413 2.85 -7.62 12.49
CA TYR A 413 1.78 -6.66 12.25
C TYR A 413 0.53 -7.32 11.65
N LEU A 414 0.70 -8.13 10.59
CA LEU A 414 -0.42 -8.81 9.92
C LEU A 414 -1.13 -9.79 10.86
N LEU A 415 -0.37 -10.54 11.66
CA LEU A 415 -0.92 -11.45 12.67
C LEU A 415 -1.73 -10.66 13.72
N TYR A 416 -1.18 -9.56 14.23
CA TYR A 416 -1.86 -8.71 15.21
C TYR A 416 -3.15 -8.09 14.64
N LEU A 417 -3.11 -7.58 13.41
CA LEU A 417 -4.28 -7.06 12.70
C LEU A 417 -5.35 -8.14 12.51
N GLY A 418 -4.96 -9.34 12.07
CA GLY A 418 -5.86 -10.47 11.89
C GLY A 418 -6.56 -10.89 13.19
N LEU A 419 -5.81 -10.95 14.29
CA LEU A 419 -6.37 -11.24 15.62
C LEU A 419 -7.37 -10.17 16.06
N LEU A 420 -7.06 -8.89 15.87
CA LEU A 420 -7.98 -7.80 16.20
C LEU A 420 -9.24 -7.84 15.33
N MET A 421 -9.11 -8.15 14.05
CA MET A 421 -10.24 -8.27 13.13
C MET A 421 -11.16 -9.44 13.54
N LEU A 422 -10.62 -10.65 13.73
CA LEU A 422 -11.39 -11.82 14.16
C LEU A 422 -12.13 -11.57 15.47
N LYS A 423 -11.44 -10.96 16.44
CA LYS A 423 -12.02 -10.65 17.74
C LYS A 423 -13.10 -9.57 17.66
N ALA A 424 -12.89 -8.55 16.83
CA ALA A 424 -13.91 -7.52 16.58
C ALA A 424 -15.17 -8.12 15.93
N TYR A 425 -15.01 -9.01 14.94
CA TYR A 425 -16.16 -9.69 14.31
C TYR A 425 -16.92 -10.61 15.26
N SER A 426 -16.22 -11.29 16.18
CA SER A 426 -16.85 -12.17 17.16
C SER A 426 -17.67 -11.39 18.20
N GLU A 427 -17.13 -10.28 18.72
CA GLU A 427 -17.74 -9.56 19.85
C GLU A 427 -18.76 -8.49 19.39
N LEU A 428 -18.46 -7.72 18.34
CA LEU A 428 -19.27 -6.57 17.94
C LEU A 428 -20.48 -6.93 17.05
N ARG A 429 -20.55 -8.15 16.50
CA ARG A 429 -21.74 -8.61 15.75
C ARG A 429 -22.99 -8.69 16.64
N SER A 430 -22.80 -8.82 17.95
CA SER A 430 -23.88 -8.83 18.93
C SER A 430 -24.57 -7.46 19.11
N MET A 431 -23.99 -6.37 18.58
CA MET A 431 -24.48 -5.00 18.79
C MET A 431 -24.83 -4.30 17.46
N PRO A 432 -26.10 -3.93 17.20
CA PRO A 432 -26.55 -3.44 15.89
C PRO A 432 -25.92 -2.11 15.46
N TYR A 433 -25.62 -1.20 16.40
CA TYR A 433 -25.02 0.11 16.11
C TYR A 433 -23.53 0.02 15.72
N PHE A 434 -22.80 -0.93 16.29
CA PHE A 434 -21.39 -1.17 16.02
C PHE A 434 -21.17 -2.03 14.77
N ASP A 435 -22.12 -2.89 14.44
CA ASP A 435 -22.09 -3.75 13.27
C ASP A 435 -22.03 -2.94 11.96
N MET A 436 -22.76 -1.83 11.84
CA MET A 436 -22.69 -0.95 10.66
C MET A 436 -21.33 -0.27 10.50
N ARG A 437 -20.77 0.30 11.59
CA ARG A 437 -19.42 0.90 11.60
C ARG A 437 -18.35 -0.11 11.19
N LEU A 438 -18.41 -1.31 11.77
CA LEU A 438 -17.44 -2.37 11.52
C LEU A 438 -17.51 -2.85 10.07
N LYS A 439 -18.70 -3.16 9.54
CA LYS A 439 -18.89 -3.65 8.17
C LYS A 439 -18.35 -2.70 7.11
N ILE A 440 -18.53 -1.39 7.30
CA ILE A 440 -18.14 -0.39 6.31
C ILE A 440 -16.63 -0.17 6.33
N LEU A 441 -16.06 -0.05 7.53
CA LEU A 441 -14.62 0.04 7.71
C LEU A 441 -13.91 -1.18 7.14
N THR A 442 -14.38 -2.39 7.47
CA THR A 442 -13.75 -3.64 7.04
C THR A 442 -13.92 -3.87 5.54
N LEU A 443 -15.09 -3.58 4.97
CA LEU A 443 -15.32 -3.69 3.53
C LEU A 443 -14.41 -2.75 2.76
N LEU A 444 -14.32 -1.49 3.18
CA LEU A 444 -13.47 -0.51 2.50
C LEU A 444 -11.97 -0.84 2.68
N MET A 445 -11.57 -1.27 3.88
CA MET A 445 -10.21 -1.74 4.14
C MET A 445 -9.83 -2.96 3.29
N LEU A 446 -10.73 -3.94 3.17
CA LEU A 446 -10.50 -5.14 2.35
C LEU A 446 -10.35 -4.76 0.87
N ILE A 447 -11.18 -3.84 0.35
CA ILE A 447 -11.04 -3.31 -1.02
C ILE A 447 -9.65 -2.68 -1.21
N VAL A 448 -9.22 -1.81 -0.30
CA VAL A 448 -7.90 -1.18 -0.38
C VAL A 448 -6.77 -2.21 -0.31
N LEU A 449 -6.84 -3.16 0.64
CA LEU A 449 -5.82 -4.21 0.79
C LEU A 449 -5.75 -5.10 -0.45
N THR A 450 -6.88 -5.57 -0.96
CA THR A 450 -6.94 -6.43 -2.15
C THR A 450 -6.38 -5.73 -3.39
N ILE A 451 -6.74 -4.47 -3.64
CA ILE A 451 -6.20 -3.71 -4.76
C ILE A 451 -4.70 -3.46 -4.56
N SER A 452 -4.26 -3.10 -3.35
CA SER A 452 -2.84 -2.90 -3.06
C SER A 452 -2.02 -4.19 -3.26
N LEU A 453 -2.57 -5.36 -2.88
CA LEU A 453 -1.94 -6.65 -3.09
C LEU A 453 -1.86 -7.01 -4.57
N ILE A 454 -2.90 -6.72 -5.36
CA ILE A 454 -2.87 -6.93 -6.81
C ILE A 454 -1.79 -6.05 -7.45
N VAL A 455 -1.68 -4.78 -7.04
CA VAL A 455 -0.66 -3.87 -7.55
C VAL A 455 0.75 -4.33 -7.17
N THR A 456 0.98 -4.78 -5.92
CA THR A 456 2.29 -5.29 -5.51
C THR A 456 2.63 -6.60 -6.22
N MET A 457 1.67 -7.50 -6.42
CA MET A 457 1.88 -8.74 -7.20
C MET A 457 2.19 -8.44 -8.67
N GLN A 458 1.54 -7.43 -9.27
CA GLN A 458 1.90 -6.97 -10.63
C GLN A 458 3.25 -6.27 -10.68
N HIS A 459 3.68 -5.65 -9.58
CA HIS A 459 4.97 -4.98 -9.50
C HIS A 459 6.12 -5.99 -9.37
N PHE A 460 5.98 -7.00 -8.52
CA PHE A 460 7.07 -7.93 -8.19
C PHE A 460 6.98 -9.31 -8.89
N GLY A 461 5.82 -9.69 -9.44
CA GLY A 461 5.60 -11.05 -9.97
C GLY A 461 5.39 -12.09 -8.86
N PHE A 462 5.23 -13.38 -9.22
CA PHE A 462 5.06 -14.47 -8.24
C PHE A 462 6.36 -14.81 -7.47
N ASP A 463 7.53 -14.35 -7.93
CA ASP A 463 8.85 -14.50 -7.26
C ASP A 463 9.06 -13.54 -6.08
N THR A 464 7.97 -13.03 -5.52
CA THR A 464 7.83 -12.08 -4.41
C THR A 464 8.67 -12.30 -3.13
N LEU A 465 9.43 -13.40 -3.01
CA LEU A 465 10.28 -13.69 -1.85
C LEU A 465 11.79 -13.58 -2.14
N GLU A 466 12.20 -13.52 -3.41
CA GLU A 466 13.60 -13.34 -3.80
C GLU A 466 13.91 -11.83 -3.97
N ASP A 467 14.45 -11.31 -2.87
CA ASP A 467 15.39 -10.18 -2.75
C ASP A 467 14.96 -8.71 -2.88
N ASN A 468 13.83 -8.37 -3.49
CA ASN A 468 13.64 -6.97 -3.93
C ASN A 468 12.47 -6.17 -3.31
N PHE A 469 11.68 -6.77 -2.41
CA PHE A 469 10.38 -6.21 -2.00
C PHE A 469 10.42 -4.85 -1.29
N ILE A 470 11.38 -4.62 -0.39
CA ILE A 470 11.28 -3.49 0.57
C ILE A 470 11.87 -2.19 0.00
N ALA A 471 13.03 -2.25 -0.65
CA ALA A 471 13.67 -1.07 -1.22
C ALA A 471 12.88 -0.49 -2.40
N GLN A 472 12.33 -1.36 -3.25
CA GLN A 472 11.70 -0.95 -4.50
C GLN A 472 10.23 -0.53 -4.36
N LEU A 473 9.60 -0.77 -3.20
CA LEU A 473 8.22 -0.36 -2.91
C LEU A 473 8.03 1.17 -2.99
N TYR A 474 9.11 1.93 -2.79
CA TYR A 474 9.09 3.40 -2.72
C TYR A 474 9.56 4.08 -4.01
N THR A 475 10.38 3.41 -4.84
CA THR A 475 11.27 4.12 -5.77
C THR A 475 11.00 3.85 -7.25
N SER A 476 10.14 2.89 -7.62
CA SER A 476 9.82 2.67 -9.03
C SER A 476 8.39 2.21 -9.27
N TYR A 477 7.70 2.83 -10.23
CA TYR A 477 6.44 2.32 -10.78
C TYR A 477 6.74 1.73 -12.16
N LYS A 478 6.19 0.56 -12.51
CA LYS A 478 6.42 -0.05 -13.84
C LYS A 478 5.54 0.57 -14.93
N SER A 479 4.35 1.04 -14.56
CA SER A 479 3.38 1.63 -15.48
C SER A 479 2.67 2.84 -14.87
N SER A 480 2.31 3.81 -15.72
CA SER A 480 1.54 5.00 -15.33
C SER A 480 0.20 4.62 -14.66
N ALA A 481 -0.40 3.51 -15.08
CA ALA A 481 -1.59 2.97 -14.45
C ALA A 481 -1.36 2.52 -13.00
N GLN A 482 -0.19 1.97 -12.67
CA GLN A 482 0.13 1.56 -11.30
C GLN A 482 0.27 2.77 -10.38
N PHE A 483 0.96 3.82 -10.86
CA PHE A 483 1.09 5.09 -10.15
C PHE A 483 -0.30 5.68 -9.83
N MET A 484 -1.15 5.83 -10.85
CA MET A 484 -2.47 6.43 -10.69
C MET A 484 -3.42 5.57 -9.86
N CYS A 485 -3.31 4.24 -9.96
CA CYS A 485 -4.04 3.30 -9.13
C CYS A 485 -3.68 3.46 -7.65
N PHE A 486 -2.38 3.46 -7.31
CA PHE A 486 -1.93 3.56 -5.93
C PHE A 486 -2.27 4.91 -5.29
N TYR A 487 -1.92 6.03 -5.95
CA TYR A 487 -2.24 7.37 -5.45
C TYR A 487 -3.75 7.63 -5.42
N GLY A 488 -4.48 7.24 -6.47
CA GLY A 488 -5.93 7.38 -6.54
C GLY A 488 -6.64 6.58 -5.45
N LEU A 489 -6.24 5.33 -5.23
CA LEU A 489 -6.82 4.47 -4.20
C LEU A 489 -6.73 5.10 -2.80
N LEU A 490 -5.53 5.54 -2.40
CA LEU A 490 -5.31 6.10 -1.06
C LEU A 490 -6.03 7.45 -0.86
N ASN A 491 -6.04 8.30 -1.89
CA ASN A 491 -6.77 9.57 -1.85
C ASN A 491 -8.29 9.35 -1.76
N PHE A 492 -8.87 8.59 -2.69
CA PHE A 492 -10.31 8.34 -2.70
C PHE A 492 -10.76 7.53 -1.48
N TYR A 493 -9.92 6.66 -0.93
CA TYR A 493 -10.17 5.95 0.32
C TYR A 493 -10.42 6.95 1.46
N LEU A 494 -9.51 7.89 1.68
CA LEU A 494 -9.65 8.87 2.76
C LEU A 494 -10.74 9.89 2.50
N TYR A 495 -11.04 10.21 1.24
CA TYR A 495 -12.19 11.05 0.90
C TYR A 495 -13.52 10.39 1.22
N ALA A 496 -13.67 9.10 0.87
CA ALA A 496 -14.86 8.32 1.21
C ALA A 496 -15.01 8.21 2.74
N MET A 497 -13.91 7.94 3.45
CA MET A 497 -13.90 7.89 4.92
C MET A 497 -14.26 9.25 5.53
N ALA A 498 -13.64 10.35 5.09
CA ALA A 498 -13.94 11.70 5.59
C ALA A 498 -15.41 12.08 5.38
N TYR A 499 -16.00 11.68 4.26
CA TYR A 499 -17.42 11.90 3.99
C TYR A 499 -18.32 11.07 4.93
N VAL A 500 -18.07 9.77 5.05
CA VAL A 500 -18.89 8.85 5.86
C VAL A 500 -18.82 9.19 7.36
N TYR A 501 -17.64 9.57 7.86
CA TYR A 501 -17.42 9.91 9.27
C TYR A 501 -17.63 11.39 9.61
N SER A 502 -18.00 12.22 8.63
CA SER A 502 -18.45 13.59 8.90
C SER A 502 -19.72 13.60 9.77
N PRO A 503 -19.94 14.63 10.60
CA PRO A 503 -21.13 14.70 11.44
C PRO A 503 -22.41 14.97 10.62
N SER A 504 -23.53 14.36 11.03
CA SER A 504 -24.84 14.53 10.38
C SER A 504 -25.57 15.77 10.92
N GLY A 505 -25.49 16.91 10.23
CA GLY A 505 -26.29 18.11 10.53
C GLY A 505 -26.08 18.70 11.93
N PRO A 506 -26.75 19.82 12.29
CA PRO A 506 -26.74 20.29 13.67
C PRO A 506 -27.30 19.17 14.55
N ALA A 507 -26.51 18.75 15.54
CA ALA A 507 -26.99 17.80 16.52
C ALA A 507 -28.26 18.39 17.12
N VAL A 508 -29.39 17.70 16.97
CA VAL A 508 -30.48 17.84 17.92
C VAL A 508 -29.91 17.30 19.23
N HIS A 509 -29.18 18.16 19.94
CA HIS A 509 -29.05 18.00 21.38
C HIS A 509 -30.49 18.10 21.86
N GLU A 510 -31.16 16.96 22.06
CA GLU A 510 -31.98 16.88 23.25
C GLU A 510 -31.01 17.11 24.40
N PRO A 511 -31.08 18.27 25.08
CA PRO A 511 -30.24 18.45 26.25
C PRO A 511 -30.65 17.34 27.21
N ILE A 512 -29.70 16.53 27.63
CA ILE A 512 -29.84 15.50 28.67
C ILE A 512 -30.50 16.08 29.95
N ILE A 513 -30.48 17.41 30.10
CA ILE A 513 -31.21 18.19 31.12
C ILE A 513 -32.74 17.99 31.06
N ALA A 514 -33.32 17.67 29.90
CA ALA A 514 -34.76 17.44 29.76
C ALA A 514 -35.18 16.01 30.17
N LYS A 515 -34.25 15.05 30.20
CA LYS A 515 -34.53 13.64 30.53
C LYS A 515 -34.53 13.38 32.04
N ASP A 516 -33.84 14.21 32.81
CA ASP A 516 -33.80 14.11 34.28
C ASP A 516 -34.92 14.90 34.98
N ASN A 517 -35.75 15.64 34.23
CA ASN A 517 -36.92 16.34 34.78
C ASN A 517 -38.22 15.62 34.37
N PRO A 518 -38.89 14.89 35.30
CA PRO A 518 -40.10 14.13 35.00
C PRO A 518 -41.26 15.00 34.51
N THR A 519 -41.21 16.31 34.75
CA THR A 519 -42.24 17.26 34.29
C THR A 519 -42.08 17.62 32.80
N PHE A 520 -40.88 17.51 32.24
CA PHE A 520 -40.62 17.83 30.82
C PHE A 520 -40.83 16.62 29.90
N SER A 521 -40.60 15.40 30.41
CA SER A 521 -40.85 14.15 29.68
C SER A 521 -42.35 13.90 29.39
N MET A 522 -43.28 14.40 30.21
CA MET A 522 -44.72 14.25 29.94
C MET A 522 -45.30 15.29 28.96
N ILE A 523 -44.56 16.36 28.67
CA ILE A 523 -45.04 17.43 27.78
C ILE A 523 -44.68 17.14 26.31
N ASN A 524 -43.67 16.31 26.06
CA ASN A 524 -43.19 16.01 24.71
C ASN A 524 -43.57 14.62 24.19
N ASP A 525 -44.43 13.90 24.90
CA ASP A 525 -44.93 12.56 24.52
C ASP A 525 -46.12 12.62 23.54
N SER A 526 -46.33 13.76 22.87
CA SER A 526 -47.34 13.90 21.81
C SER A 526 -46.70 13.80 20.42
N ASP A 527 -46.91 12.64 19.79
CA ASP A 527 -46.92 12.40 18.34
C ASP A 527 -45.61 12.57 17.54
N GLU A 528 -44.61 11.69 17.78
CA GLU A 528 -43.73 11.26 16.68
C GLU A 528 -43.85 9.74 16.44
N GLU A 529 -44.43 9.41 15.29
CA GLU A 529 -44.68 8.08 14.75
C GLU A 529 -43.36 7.39 14.36
N VAL A 530 -42.85 6.49 15.21
CA VAL A 530 -41.69 5.64 14.90
C VAL A 530 -42.11 4.53 13.94
N MET A 531 -41.94 4.77 12.64
CA MET A 531 -42.08 3.75 11.60
C MET A 531 -40.85 2.82 11.58
N TYR A 532 -40.80 1.84 12.47
CA TYR A 532 -40.17 0.52 12.24
C TYR A 532 -40.67 -0.46 13.32
N GLY A 533 -41.46 -1.45 12.90
CA GLY A 533 -42.27 -2.28 13.81
C GLY A 533 -41.60 -3.53 14.41
N SER A 534 -42.41 -4.14 15.28
CA SER A 534 -42.40 -5.53 15.79
C SER A 534 -41.35 -5.89 16.84
N ASP A 535 -41.71 -5.73 18.12
CA ASP A 535 -41.92 -6.85 19.08
C ASP A 535 -42.30 -6.28 20.47
N GLU A 536 -43.59 -6.00 20.64
CA GLU A 536 -44.21 -5.67 21.93
C GLU A 536 -44.37 -6.92 22.80
N GLU A 537 -43.34 -7.35 23.53
CA GLU A 537 -43.53 -8.28 24.67
C GLU A 537 -42.39 -8.23 25.71
N SER A 538 -41.68 -7.12 25.85
CA SER A 538 -40.54 -7.03 26.81
C SER A 538 -40.47 -5.76 27.66
N ARG A 539 -41.53 -4.96 27.68
CA ARG A 539 -41.60 -3.75 28.53
C ARG A 539 -42.74 -3.83 29.53
N ARG A 540 -42.57 -4.68 30.55
CA ARG A 540 -43.22 -4.47 31.86
C ARG A 540 -42.14 -4.05 32.87
N PRO A 541 -42.27 -2.89 33.54
CA PRO A 541 -41.41 -2.56 34.66
C PRO A 541 -41.75 -3.51 35.84
N LEU A 542 -40.78 -4.34 36.22
CA LEU A 542 -40.79 -5.12 37.47
C LEU A 542 -40.63 -4.17 38.66
N ASN A 543 -41.70 -3.48 39.06
CA ASN A 543 -41.86 -2.89 40.40
C ASN A 543 -43.28 -2.34 40.58
N SER A 544 -44.28 -3.22 40.59
CA SER A 544 -45.54 -2.93 41.29
C SER A 544 -46.25 -4.23 41.65
N ALA A 545 -46.49 -4.40 42.95
CA ALA A 545 -47.32 -5.41 43.61
C ALA A 545 -46.56 -6.52 44.38
N CYS A 546 -46.14 -6.20 45.61
CA CYS A 546 -46.43 -7.08 46.76
C CYS A 546 -46.31 -6.30 48.08
N ARG A 547 -47.38 -5.63 48.51
CA ARG A 547 -47.63 -5.37 49.93
C ARG A 547 -49.13 -5.26 50.21
N LYS A 548 -49.58 -6.14 51.11
CA LYS A 548 -50.88 -6.25 51.82
C LYS A 548 -52.06 -6.89 51.07
N GLY A 549 -52.26 -8.17 51.36
CA GLY A 549 -53.57 -8.75 51.66
C GLY A 549 -53.44 -9.51 52.99
N ASN A 550 -53.99 -8.95 54.06
CA ASN A 550 -54.29 -9.69 55.29
C ASN A 550 -55.70 -10.23 55.10
N ASP A 551 -55.84 -11.54 55.00
CA ASP A 551 -57.15 -12.19 55.14
C ASP A 551 -57.17 -12.95 56.46
N TYR A 552 -58.19 -12.61 57.25
CA TYR A 552 -58.68 -13.36 58.39
C TYR A 552 -59.40 -14.61 57.87
N ASP A 553 -59.16 -15.76 58.48
CA ASP A 553 -60.20 -16.78 58.65
C ASP A 553 -59.96 -17.57 59.96
N SER A 554 -61.09 -17.82 60.61
CA SER A 554 -61.43 -18.53 61.85
C SER A 554 -60.56 -19.74 62.23
N ASP A 555 -60.07 -19.81 63.47
CA ASP A 555 -60.69 -20.41 64.68
C ASP A 555 -59.86 -20.07 65.93
#